data_AF-A0A259D0Y7-F1
#
_entry.id   AF-A0A259D0Y7-F1
#
_cell.length_a   1.000
_cell.length_b   1.000
_cell.length_c   1.000
_cell.angle_alpha   90.00
_cell.angle_beta   90.00
_cell.angle_gamma   90.00
#
_symmetry.space_group_name_H-M   'P 1'
#
loop_
_entity.id
_entity.type
_entity.pdbx_description
1 polymer ?
#
loop_
_entity_poly.entity_id
_entity_poly.type
_entity_poly.pdbx_seq_one_letter_code
_entity_poly.pdbx_strand_id
1 'polypeptide(L)'
;ASARETAKVGKRLGVHRLNLHGTGLGDMGVPIPHIGSFAPGMEQRARDTLHRICDLAEAEGQVFTLENLNPIDHPGCPFGSTAAVLGLVSAVNRPQLKINLDLYHTQIGEGDLIRWCQACLPWIGEVQVADNPGRCEPGTGEINYAGVAMALKDMGYNGPVGMEANAKGDEEAALEAFRSAFTV
;
A
#
# COMPACT_ATOMS: atom_id res chain seq x y z
N ALA A 1 13.00 3.34 -15.37
CA ALA A 1 14.05 2.75 -14.53
C ALA A 1 13.63 1.34 -14.14
N SER A 2 14.57 0.40 -14.08
CA SER A 2 14.34 -0.95 -13.55
C SER A 2 14.30 -0.95 -12.01
N ALA A 3 13.72 -1.99 -11.40
CA ALA A 3 13.70 -2.15 -9.94
C ALA A 3 15.10 -2.04 -9.30
N ARG A 4 16.15 -2.51 -9.98
CA ARG A 4 17.54 -2.40 -9.51
C ARG A 4 18.05 -0.97 -9.51
N GLU A 5 17.76 -0.20 -10.54
CA GLU A 5 18.15 1.21 -10.60
C GLU A 5 17.43 2.01 -9.51
N THR A 6 16.14 1.77 -9.33
CA THR A 6 15.35 2.36 -8.24
C THR A 6 15.94 2.01 -6.88
N ALA A 7 16.32 0.74 -6.64
CA ALA A 7 16.96 0.31 -5.40
C ALA A 7 18.28 1.04 -5.12
N LYS A 8 19.13 1.21 -6.14
CA LYS A 8 20.39 1.95 -6.02
C LYS A 8 20.18 3.44 -5.71
N VAL A 9 19.18 4.06 -6.33
CA VAL A 9 18.81 5.46 -6.04
C VAL A 9 18.23 5.57 -4.63
N GLY A 10 17.30 4.70 -4.25
CA GLY A 10 16.71 4.65 -2.91
C GLY A 10 17.78 4.55 -1.83
N LYS A 11 18.76 3.65 -2.01
CA LYS A 11 19.91 3.52 -1.11
C LYS A 11 20.71 4.80 -0.97
N ARG A 12 20.96 5.52 -2.07
CA ARG A 12 21.67 6.81 -2.06
C ARG A 12 20.90 7.90 -1.32
N LEU A 13 19.56 7.84 -1.36
CA LEU A 13 18.66 8.81 -0.70
C LEU A 13 18.30 8.40 0.73
N GLY A 14 18.79 7.26 1.23
CA GLY A 14 18.43 6.76 2.56
C GLY A 14 16.98 6.23 2.65
N VAL A 15 16.37 5.90 1.52
CA VAL A 15 15.03 5.30 1.49
C VAL A 15 15.08 3.89 2.06
N HIS A 16 14.18 3.62 3.00
CA HIS A 16 14.10 2.34 3.71
C HIS A 16 13.25 1.29 2.98
N ARG A 17 12.26 1.73 2.20
CA ARG A 17 11.27 0.88 1.52
C ARG A 17 10.89 1.46 0.18
N LEU A 18 10.64 0.61 -0.80
CA LEU A 18 10.30 0.99 -2.16
C LEU A 18 8.95 0.39 -2.56
N ASN A 19 8.02 1.25 -2.98
CA ASN A 19 6.72 0.77 -3.42
C ASN A 19 6.83 0.03 -4.77
N LEU A 20 6.23 -1.16 -4.84
CA LEU A 20 6.23 -2.04 -5.99
C LEU A 20 4.81 -2.18 -6.52
N HIS A 21 4.60 -1.72 -7.75
CA HIS A 21 3.37 -1.98 -8.48
C HIS A 21 3.51 -3.25 -9.33
N GLY A 22 2.46 -4.07 -9.36
CA GLY A 22 2.43 -5.34 -10.11
C GLY A 22 2.40 -5.23 -11.62
N THR A 23 2.10 -4.03 -12.09
CA THR A 23 1.94 -3.69 -13.49
C THR A 23 2.37 -2.24 -13.66
N GLY A 24 2.67 -1.83 -14.90
CA GLY A 24 2.80 -0.39 -15.16
C GLY A 24 1.48 0.30 -14.86
N LEU A 25 1.52 1.48 -14.26
CA LEU A 25 0.35 2.35 -14.14
C LEU A 25 0.50 3.47 -15.16
N GLY A 26 -0.50 3.64 -16.01
CA GLY A 26 -0.60 4.71 -16.99
C GLY A 26 -1.30 5.93 -16.42
N ASP A 27 -1.88 6.74 -17.31
CA ASP A 27 -2.64 7.92 -16.93
C ASP A 27 -3.73 7.57 -15.92
N MET A 28 -3.86 8.40 -14.87
CA MET A 28 -4.83 8.23 -13.79
C MET A 28 -4.72 6.91 -13.01
N GLY A 29 -3.55 6.26 -12.98
CA GLY A 29 -3.33 5.02 -12.22
C GLY A 29 -3.86 3.76 -12.92
N VAL A 30 -4.25 3.87 -14.18
CA VAL A 30 -4.85 2.76 -14.91
C VAL A 30 -3.80 1.70 -15.28
N PRO A 31 -4.01 0.39 -15.03
CA PRO A 31 -3.00 -0.63 -15.25
C PRO A 31 -2.70 -0.88 -16.74
N ILE A 32 -1.40 -0.93 -17.08
CA ILE A 32 -0.85 -1.26 -18.40
C ILE A 32 0.06 -2.51 -18.29
N PRO A 33 -0.30 -3.66 -18.88
CA PRO A 33 -1.51 -3.90 -19.69
C PRO A 33 -2.78 -4.03 -18.85
N HIS A 34 -3.92 -3.74 -19.47
CA HIS A 34 -5.24 -4.05 -18.91
C HIS A 34 -5.49 -5.56 -18.95
N ILE A 35 -5.29 -6.24 -17.82
CA ILE A 35 -5.53 -7.68 -17.74
C ILE A 35 -6.98 -7.90 -17.29
N GLY A 36 -7.88 -8.10 -18.24
CA GLY A 36 -9.32 -8.26 -17.98
C GLY A 36 -9.72 -9.59 -17.31
N SER A 37 -8.85 -10.59 -17.26
CA SER A 37 -9.08 -11.82 -16.50
C SER A 37 -7.77 -12.44 -16.01
N PHE A 38 -7.79 -13.00 -14.80
CA PHE A 38 -6.66 -13.75 -14.25
C PHE A 38 -6.47 -15.05 -15.04
N ALA A 39 -5.48 -15.07 -15.93
CA ALA A 39 -5.11 -16.26 -16.68
C ALA A 39 -4.52 -17.34 -15.73
N PRO A 40 -4.68 -18.63 -16.05
CA PRO A 40 -4.06 -19.71 -15.29
C PRO A 40 -2.56 -19.48 -15.06
N GLY A 41 -2.12 -19.75 -13.83
CA GLY A 41 -0.72 -19.60 -13.41
C GLY A 41 -0.25 -18.15 -13.19
N MET A 42 -1.12 -17.13 -13.29
CA MET A 42 -0.73 -15.75 -12.97
C MET A 42 -0.25 -15.58 -11.53
N GLU A 43 -0.94 -16.20 -10.58
CA GLU A 43 -0.55 -16.14 -9.17
C GLU A 43 0.84 -16.77 -8.95
N GLN A 44 1.11 -17.93 -9.57
CA GLN A 44 2.42 -18.57 -9.48
C GLN A 44 3.52 -17.68 -10.09
N ARG A 45 3.28 -17.08 -11.26
CA ARG A 45 4.22 -16.12 -11.88
C ARG A 45 4.43 -14.88 -11.02
N ALA A 46 3.39 -14.40 -10.34
CA ALA A 46 3.50 -13.28 -9.41
C ALA A 46 4.41 -13.65 -8.24
N ARG A 47 4.20 -14.82 -7.62
CA ARG A 47 5.06 -15.33 -6.54
C ARG A 47 6.52 -15.50 -6.98
N ASP A 48 6.77 -16.12 -8.13
CA ASP A 48 8.12 -16.29 -8.68
C ASP A 48 8.80 -14.94 -8.92
N THR A 49 8.03 -13.94 -9.36
CA THR A 49 8.53 -12.57 -9.56
C THR A 49 8.85 -11.91 -8.23
N LEU A 50 7.98 -12.04 -7.22
CA LEU A 50 8.20 -11.51 -5.88
C LEU A 50 9.40 -12.15 -5.19
N HIS A 51 9.65 -13.46 -5.38
CA HIS A 51 10.89 -14.10 -4.90
C HIS A 51 12.14 -13.48 -5.55
N ARG A 52 12.12 -13.23 -6.86
CA ARG A 52 13.22 -12.54 -7.56
C ARG A 52 13.42 -11.09 -7.10
N ILE A 53 12.33 -10.39 -6.79
CA ILE A 53 12.40 -9.05 -6.17
C ILE A 53 13.04 -9.13 -4.79
N CYS A 54 12.69 -10.11 -3.97
CA CYS A 54 13.30 -10.29 -2.66
C CYS A 54 14.81 -10.58 -2.77
N ASP A 55 15.24 -11.41 -3.72
CA ASP A 55 16.67 -11.66 -3.96
C ASP A 55 17.42 -10.38 -4.36
N LEU A 56 16.81 -9.55 -5.19
CA LEU A 56 17.35 -8.24 -5.55
C LEU A 56 17.42 -7.31 -4.33
N ALA A 57 16.35 -7.24 -3.54
CA ALA A 57 16.30 -6.36 -2.38
C ALA A 57 17.33 -6.77 -1.32
N GLU A 58 17.52 -8.06 -1.10
CA GLU A 58 18.54 -8.61 -0.22
C GLU A 58 19.95 -8.20 -0.66
N ALA A 59 20.26 -8.34 -1.95
CA ALA A 59 21.55 -7.93 -2.52
C ALA A 59 21.81 -6.42 -2.40
N GLU A 60 20.77 -5.59 -2.51
CA GLU A 60 20.90 -4.13 -2.46
C GLU A 60 20.77 -3.57 -1.02
N GLY A 61 20.29 -4.37 -0.06
CA GLY A 61 19.99 -3.97 1.31
C GLY A 61 18.75 -3.10 1.42
N GLN A 62 17.68 -3.49 0.72
CA GLN A 62 16.42 -2.75 0.57
C GLN A 62 15.21 -3.63 0.91
N VAL A 63 14.06 -3.00 1.15
CA VAL A 63 12.76 -3.65 1.31
C VAL A 63 11.82 -3.12 0.23
N PHE A 64 11.02 -3.99 -0.37
CA PHE A 64 9.92 -3.59 -1.24
C PHE A 64 8.59 -3.75 -0.54
N THR A 65 7.65 -2.87 -0.84
CA THR A 65 6.27 -2.96 -0.36
C THR A 65 5.33 -3.19 -1.53
N LEU A 66 4.40 -4.13 -1.39
CA LEU A 66 3.32 -4.37 -2.34
C LEU A 66 2.06 -3.66 -1.86
N GLU A 67 1.49 -2.81 -2.71
CA GLU A 67 0.31 -2.01 -2.38
C GLU A 67 -0.99 -2.68 -2.82
N ASN A 68 -2.00 -2.67 -1.94
CA ASN A 68 -3.37 -3.02 -2.28
C ASN A 68 -4.06 -1.84 -2.96
N LEU A 69 -4.59 -2.08 -4.14
CA LEU A 69 -5.34 -1.11 -4.91
C LEU A 69 -6.84 -1.41 -4.84
N ASN A 70 -7.68 -0.62 -5.51
CA ASN A 70 -9.13 -0.84 -5.54
C ASN A 70 -9.64 -0.95 -6.99
N PRO A 71 -10.76 -1.67 -7.21
CA PRO A 71 -11.28 -1.91 -8.55
C PRO A 71 -11.97 -0.70 -9.20
N ILE A 72 -12.25 0.37 -8.46
CA ILE A 72 -12.87 1.60 -8.99
C ILE A 72 -11.80 2.48 -9.63
N ASP A 73 -10.75 2.82 -8.89
CA ASP A 73 -9.67 3.68 -9.40
C ASP A 73 -8.72 2.90 -10.31
N HIS A 74 -8.49 1.62 -10.03
CA HIS A 74 -7.51 0.78 -10.72
C HIS A 74 -8.15 -0.50 -11.28
N PRO A 75 -9.15 -0.38 -12.19
CA PRO A 75 -9.89 -1.52 -12.71
C PRO A 75 -8.97 -2.49 -13.45
N GLY A 76 -9.06 -3.78 -13.09
CA GLY A 76 -8.27 -4.85 -13.70
C GLY A 76 -6.84 -4.97 -13.16
N CYS A 77 -6.49 -4.25 -12.09
CA CYS A 77 -5.19 -4.42 -11.46
C CYS A 77 -5.13 -5.78 -10.71
N PRO A 78 -4.07 -6.60 -10.91
CA PRO A 78 -3.96 -7.90 -10.26
C PRO A 78 -3.87 -7.85 -8.73
N PHE A 79 -3.57 -6.69 -8.15
CA PHE A 79 -3.46 -6.45 -6.71
C PHE A 79 -4.57 -5.50 -6.22
N GLY A 80 -5.74 -5.55 -6.86
CA GLY A 80 -6.89 -4.69 -6.59
C GLY A 80 -7.69 -5.03 -5.33
N SER A 81 -7.11 -5.75 -4.37
CA SER A 81 -7.70 -5.93 -3.04
C SER A 81 -6.65 -6.25 -1.98
N THR A 82 -6.98 -5.95 -0.72
CA THR A 82 -6.18 -6.27 0.46
C THR A 82 -6.02 -7.77 0.62
N ALA A 83 -7.09 -8.52 0.42
CA ALA A 83 -7.06 -9.98 0.45
C ALA A 83 -6.04 -10.57 -0.53
N ALA A 84 -5.99 -10.07 -1.77
CA ALA A 84 -5.07 -10.55 -2.80
C ALA A 84 -3.60 -10.26 -2.44
N VAL A 85 -3.32 -9.04 -1.97
CA VAL A 85 -1.98 -8.64 -1.55
C VAL A 85 -1.52 -9.42 -0.32
N LEU A 86 -2.37 -9.57 0.69
CA LEU A 86 -2.07 -10.37 1.88
C LEU A 86 -1.77 -11.81 1.49
N GLY A 87 -2.58 -12.43 0.61
CA GLY A 87 -2.36 -13.79 0.12
C GLY A 87 -0.98 -13.97 -0.52
N LEU A 88 -0.55 -13.02 -1.35
CA LEU A 88 0.75 -13.08 -2.01
C LEU A 88 1.92 -12.84 -1.06
N VAL A 89 1.86 -11.77 -0.26
CA VAL A 89 2.97 -11.39 0.63
C VAL A 89 3.14 -12.43 1.73
N SER A 90 2.05 -12.94 2.32
CA SER A 90 2.11 -14.01 3.32
C SER A 90 2.55 -15.35 2.73
N ALA A 91 2.28 -15.64 1.45
CA ALA A 91 2.77 -16.85 0.79
C ALA A 91 4.26 -16.79 0.39
N VAL A 92 4.79 -15.59 0.12
CA VAL A 92 6.23 -15.37 -0.11
C VAL A 92 7.00 -15.32 1.20
N ASN A 93 6.45 -14.65 2.22
CA ASN A 93 6.93 -14.59 3.60
C ASN A 93 8.44 -14.32 3.78
N ARG A 94 8.97 -13.31 3.08
CA ARG A 94 10.38 -12.88 3.21
C ARG A 94 10.46 -11.48 3.81
N PRO A 95 11.50 -11.17 4.61
CA PRO A 95 11.63 -9.85 5.25
C PRO A 95 11.83 -8.72 4.23
N GLN A 96 12.30 -9.04 3.03
CA GLN A 96 12.49 -8.10 1.91
C GLN A 96 11.19 -7.64 1.26
N LEU A 97 10.06 -8.27 1.55
CA LEU A 97 8.76 -7.93 1.00
C LEU A 97 7.75 -7.67 2.11
N LYS A 98 7.10 -6.51 2.03
CA LYS A 98 6.09 -6.04 2.97
C LYS A 98 4.84 -5.58 2.24
N ILE A 99 3.79 -5.25 2.99
CA ILE A 99 2.56 -4.65 2.49
C ILE A 99 2.67 -3.13 2.68
N ASN A 100 2.35 -2.37 1.64
CA ASN A 100 1.94 -0.98 1.76
C ASN A 100 0.41 -0.98 1.88
N LEU A 101 -0.10 -0.91 3.11
CA LEU A 101 -1.52 -1.08 3.38
C LEU A 101 -2.23 0.26 3.19
N ASP A 102 -2.78 0.49 2.01
CA ASP A 102 -3.58 1.68 1.73
C ASP A 102 -5.02 1.47 2.20
N LEU A 103 -5.42 2.27 3.20
CA LEU A 103 -6.74 2.17 3.82
C LEU A 103 -7.85 2.85 3.01
N TYR A 104 -7.52 3.80 2.14
CA TYR A 104 -8.46 4.38 1.20
C TYR A 104 -8.90 3.31 0.18
N HIS A 105 -7.95 2.57 -0.38
CA HIS A 105 -8.20 1.45 -1.29
C HIS A 105 -8.95 0.31 -0.61
N THR A 106 -8.56 -0.03 0.63
CA THR A 106 -9.28 -1.02 1.46
C THR A 106 -10.72 -0.58 1.69
N GLN A 107 -10.98 0.68 2.03
CA GLN A 107 -12.32 1.18 2.33
C GLN A 107 -13.26 1.04 1.12
N ILE A 108 -12.78 1.39 -0.08
CA ILE A 108 -13.57 1.33 -1.31
C ILE A 108 -13.93 -0.12 -1.67
N GLY A 109 -12.97 -1.04 -1.58
CA GLY A 109 -13.15 -2.41 -2.03
C GLY A 109 -13.80 -3.33 -1.00
N GLU A 110 -13.40 -3.21 0.26
CA GLU A 110 -13.61 -4.23 1.29
C GLU A 110 -14.15 -3.68 2.61
N GLY A 111 -13.93 -2.39 2.91
CA GLY A 111 -14.28 -1.79 4.20
C GLY A 111 -13.49 -2.40 5.35
N ASP A 112 -14.09 -2.45 6.55
CA ASP A 112 -13.61 -3.29 7.66
C ASP A 112 -12.14 -3.07 8.09
N LEU A 113 -11.70 -1.81 8.01
CA LEU A 113 -10.30 -1.40 8.06
C LEU A 113 -9.52 -1.97 9.25
N ILE A 114 -10.09 -1.94 10.45
CA ILE A 114 -9.38 -2.39 11.67
C ILE A 114 -9.05 -3.88 11.60
N ARG A 115 -9.96 -4.74 11.11
CA ARG A 115 -9.69 -6.17 10.99
C ARG A 115 -8.67 -6.46 9.89
N TRP A 116 -8.65 -5.68 8.82
CA TRP A 116 -7.58 -5.76 7.81
C TRP A 116 -6.22 -5.34 8.36
N CYS A 117 -6.14 -4.24 9.13
CA CYS A 117 -4.91 -3.85 9.82
C CYS A 117 -4.38 -5.00 10.71
N GLN A 118 -5.27 -5.64 11.48
CA GLN A 118 -4.90 -6.78 12.34
C GLN A 118 -4.40 -7.99 11.52
N ALA A 119 -5.10 -8.36 10.45
CA ALA A 119 -4.73 -9.49 9.61
C ALA A 119 -3.38 -9.26 8.89
N CYS A 120 -3.14 -8.04 8.42
CA CYS A 120 -1.94 -7.67 7.69
C CYS A 120 -0.73 -7.39 8.61
N LEU A 121 -0.95 -7.09 9.90
CA LEU A 121 0.04 -6.58 10.84
C LEU A 121 1.44 -7.22 10.75
N PRO A 122 1.61 -8.56 10.65
CA PRO A 122 2.95 -9.17 10.57
C PRO A 122 3.76 -8.78 9.33
N TRP A 123 3.08 -8.32 8.28
CA TRP A 123 3.66 -7.99 6.98
C TRP A 123 3.57 -6.51 6.62
N ILE A 124 2.94 -5.66 7.43
CA ILE A 124 2.87 -4.21 7.15
C ILE A 124 4.28 -3.62 7.18
N GLY A 125 4.63 -2.90 6.10
CA GLY A 125 5.82 -2.07 6.02
C GLY A 125 5.49 -0.58 6.11
N GLU A 126 4.30 -0.20 5.64
CA GLU A 126 3.74 1.16 5.71
C GLU A 126 2.22 1.09 5.65
N VAL A 127 1.55 2.07 6.26
CA VAL A 127 0.12 2.31 6.09
C VAL A 127 -0.04 3.62 5.34
N GLN A 128 -0.89 3.64 4.32
CA GLN A 128 -1.29 4.85 3.63
C GLN A 128 -2.74 5.22 3.91
N VAL A 129 -3.00 6.52 3.95
CA VAL A 129 -4.32 7.06 4.28
C VAL A 129 -4.73 8.20 3.35
N ALA A 130 -6.02 8.17 3.00
CA ALA A 130 -6.78 9.26 2.43
C ALA A 130 -8.26 9.01 2.76
N ASP A 131 -9.08 10.04 2.90
CA ASP A 131 -10.48 9.86 3.21
C ASP A 131 -11.29 9.40 2.00
N ASN A 132 -12.35 8.63 2.25
CA ASN A 132 -13.27 8.15 1.24
C ASN A 132 -14.67 8.72 1.54
N PRO A 133 -15.43 9.22 0.57
CA PRO A 133 -15.04 9.48 -0.82
C PRO A 133 -14.19 10.75 -0.97
N GLY A 134 -13.48 10.86 -2.10
CA GLY A 134 -12.79 12.09 -2.53
C GLY A 134 -11.27 12.09 -2.43
N ARG A 135 -10.67 11.08 -1.75
CA ARG A 135 -9.21 10.92 -1.60
C ARG A 135 -8.53 12.19 -1.10
N CYS A 136 -9.15 12.80 -0.08
CA CYS A 136 -8.67 14.01 0.58
C CYS A 136 -8.14 13.71 1.99
N GLU A 137 -7.73 14.72 2.75
CA GLU A 137 -7.24 14.56 4.11
C GLU A 137 -8.27 13.92 5.07
N PRO A 138 -7.83 13.26 6.17
CA PRO A 138 -8.72 12.72 7.20
C PRO A 138 -9.75 13.73 7.73
N GLY A 139 -11.01 13.31 7.83
CA GLY A 139 -12.13 14.12 8.33
C GLY A 139 -12.96 14.78 7.23
N THR A 140 -12.64 14.53 5.96
CA THR A 140 -13.39 15.05 4.81
C THR A 140 -14.44 14.07 4.28
N GLY A 141 -14.35 12.80 4.67
CA GLY A 141 -15.17 11.68 4.23
C GLY A 141 -15.74 10.88 5.39
N GLU A 142 -15.94 9.58 5.15
CA GLU A 142 -16.68 8.66 6.02
C GLU A 142 -15.80 7.87 6.99
N ILE A 143 -14.48 7.90 6.84
CA ILE A 143 -13.57 7.06 7.63
C ILE A 143 -13.32 7.70 9.00
N ASN A 144 -13.61 6.95 10.07
CA ASN A 144 -13.22 7.34 11.43
C ASN A 144 -11.73 7.07 11.68
N TYR A 145 -10.87 7.97 11.19
CA TYR A 145 -9.42 7.82 11.33
C TYR A 145 -8.90 7.87 12.77
N ALA A 146 -9.58 8.59 13.68
CA ALA A 146 -9.22 8.56 15.10
C ALA A 146 -9.38 7.14 15.69
N GLY A 147 -10.45 6.44 15.33
CA GLY A 147 -10.65 5.03 15.71
C GLY A 147 -9.61 4.10 15.09
N VAL A 148 -9.27 4.31 13.83
CA VAL A 148 -8.22 3.53 13.13
C VAL A 148 -6.85 3.76 13.77
N ALA A 149 -6.49 5.00 14.08
CA ALA A 149 -5.21 5.36 14.70
C ALA A 149 -5.06 4.71 16.09
N MET A 150 -6.09 4.76 16.94
CA MET A 150 -6.10 4.06 18.22
C MET A 150 -5.96 2.56 18.04
N ALA A 151 -6.69 1.95 17.09
CA ALA A 151 -6.58 0.51 16.84
C ALA A 151 -5.17 0.09 16.38
N LEU A 152 -4.53 0.87 15.50
CA LEU A 152 -3.14 0.65 15.06
C LEU A 152 -2.18 0.70 16.24
N LYS A 153 -2.34 1.70 17.13
CA LYS A 153 -1.55 1.82 18.35
C LYS A 153 -1.77 0.64 19.29
N ASP A 154 -3.02 0.25 19.54
CA ASP A 154 -3.39 -0.83 20.46
C ASP A 154 -2.88 -2.20 19.98
N MET A 155 -2.83 -2.43 18.66
CA MET A 155 -2.24 -3.64 18.09
C MET A 155 -0.70 -3.59 18.00
N GLY A 156 -0.07 -2.49 18.43
CA GLY A 156 1.38 -2.34 18.49
C GLY A 156 2.04 -1.97 17.17
N TYR A 157 1.30 -1.42 16.21
CA TYR A 157 1.89 -0.90 14.98
C TYR A 157 2.71 0.36 15.28
N ASN A 158 4.01 0.30 15.04
CA ASN A 158 4.95 1.41 15.22
C ASN A 158 5.62 1.84 13.90
N GLY A 159 5.05 1.41 12.77
CA GLY A 159 5.53 1.77 11.45
C GLY A 159 5.01 3.14 10.99
N PRO A 160 5.44 3.60 9.81
CA PRO A 160 5.01 4.87 9.24
C PRO A 160 3.53 4.83 8.85
N VAL A 161 2.87 5.98 9.00
CA VAL A 161 1.60 6.30 8.35
C VAL A 161 1.87 7.44 7.37
N GLY A 162 1.60 7.22 6.08
CA GLY A 162 1.75 8.20 5.02
C GLY A 162 0.40 8.73 4.57
N MET A 163 0.29 10.03 4.30
CA MET A 163 -0.91 10.61 3.68
C MET A 163 -0.70 10.70 2.17
N GLU A 164 -1.43 9.86 1.42
CA GLU A 164 -1.47 9.92 -0.05
C GLU A 164 -2.82 10.48 -0.50
N ALA A 165 -3.01 11.76 -0.24
CA ALA A 165 -4.27 12.47 -0.45
C ALA A 165 -4.07 13.81 -1.15
N ASN A 166 -5.14 14.30 -1.79
CA ASN A 166 -5.24 15.70 -2.17
C ASN A 166 -5.63 16.55 -0.95
N ALA A 167 -5.33 17.85 -0.98
CA ALA A 167 -5.96 18.78 -0.06
C ALA A 167 -7.34 19.19 -0.62
N LYS A 168 -8.41 19.07 0.17
CA LYS A 168 -9.74 19.55 -0.23
C LYS A 168 -9.79 21.07 -0.37
N GLY A 169 -8.96 21.77 0.40
CA GLY A 169 -8.83 23.21 0.40
C GLY A 169 -7.39 23.64 0.65
N ASP A 170 -7.13 24.18 1.84
CA ASP A 170 -5.80 24.64 2.23
C ASP A 170 -4.88 23.46 2.60
N GLU A 171 -3.64 23.48 2.09
CA GLU A 171 -2.68 22.38 2.25
C GLU A 171 -2.17 22.25 3.70
N GLU A 172 -2.00 23.37 4.41
CA GLU A 172 -1.55 23.36 5.81
C GLU A 172 -2.66 22.86 6.73
N ALA A 173 -3.91 23.24 6.47
CA ALA A 173 -5.08 22.69 7.17
C ALA A 173 -5.21 21.18 6.95
N ALA A 174 -4.96 20.70 5.72
CA ALA A 174 -4.98 19.28 5.40
C ALA A 174 -3.89 18.50 6.17
N LEU A 175 -2.68 19.06 6.25
CA LEU A 175 -1.59 18.47 7.02
C LEU A 175 -1.91 18.44 8.52
N GLU A 176 -2.51 19.49 9.07
CA GLU A 176 -2.89 19.55 10.48
C GLU A 176 -4.01 18.55 10.83
N ALA A 177 -4.98 18.35 9.93
CA ALA A 177 -6.02 17.34 10.07
C ALA A 177 -5.41 15.93 10.14
N PHE A 178 -4.47 15.62 9.24
CA PHE A 178 -3.73 14.36 9.28
C PHE A 178 -2.95 14.17 10.58
N ARG A 179 -2.19 15.19 11.01
CA ARG A 179 -1.44 15.15 12.27
C ARG A 179 -2.36 14.93 13.47
N SER A 180 -3.47 15.65 13.53
CA SER A 180 -4.46 15.52 14.60
C SER A 180 -5.06 14.12 14.66
N ALA A 181 -5.34 13.50 13.52
CA ALA A 181 -5.93 12.16 13.46
C ALA A 181 -4.98 11.05 13.96
N PHE A 182 -3.66 11.21 13.77
CA PHE A 182 -2.66 10.17 14.06
C PHE A 182 -1.71 10.49 15.22
N THR A 183 -1.94 11.58 15.96
CA THR A 183 -1.24 11.88 17.22
C THR A 183 -2.00 11.26 18.40
N VAL A 184 -1.76 9.97 18.66
CA VAL A 184 -2.48 9.16 19.68
C VAL A 184 -1.63 8.59 20.78
#